data_AF-A0A2V5WD56-F1
#
_entry.id   AF-A0A2V5WD56-F1
#
_cell.length_a   1.000
_cell.length_b   1.000
_cell.length_c   1.000
_cell.angle_alpha   90.00
_cell.angle_beta   90.00
_cell.angle_gamma   90.00
#
_symmetry.space_group_name_H-M   'P 1'
#
loop_
_entity.id
_entity.type
_entity.pdbx_description
1 polymer ?
#
loop_
_entity_poly.entity_id
_entity_poly.type
_entity_poly.pdbx_seq_one_letter_code
_entity_poly.pdbx_strand_id
1 'polypeptide(L)'
;MSFPNKIKAIVLTCDRYRAITRHLIYQYDRLWPDHPFIFHVPYQELGGTDTKRIKYIPSPSDIKGTILHLLTEIDDEEWIYWCVDDKYPIELPTDRVATLISHAMRSPNVDGFLFCRCRATLSNPWFTLHPHKTKNLFGDVYLERKTWSQIWIHQIMRAKVLRHLFTHLPDHIPSAKAMDDLKDDVPKLPEHRLFVTEKNFAVFGESTRKGDITQNCYESIVEAGIELPEWFQRPNGEYVTLGKL
;
A
#
# COMPACT_ATOMS: atom_id res chain seq x y z
N MET A 1 22.48 2.22 -0.77
CA MET A 1 22.33 3.59 -0.23
C MET A 1 21.42 3.52 0.99
N SER A 2 21.88 3.94 2.17
CA SER A 2 21.05 3.92 3.39
C SER A 2 19.99 5.03 3.31
N PHE A 3 18.73 4.68 3.58
CA PHE A 3 17.69 5.69 3.85
C PHE A 3 18.07 6.44 5.13
N PRO A 4 18.23 7.77 5.09
CA PRO A 4 18.61 8.53 6.28
C PRO A 4 17.55 8.51 7.37
N ASN A 5 16.29 8.18 7.04
CA ASN A 5 15.17 8.12 7.99
C ASN A 5 14.37 6.83 7.83
N LYS A 6 13.89 6.29 8.95
CA LYS A 6 12.83 5.29 8.95
C LYS A 6 11.54 5.91 8.42
N ILE A 7 10.76 5.14 7.68
CA ILE A 7 9.50 5.58 7.06
C ILE A 7 8.33 4.92 7.79
N LYS A 8 7.36 5.70 8.27
CA LYS A 8 6.12 5.16 8.86
C LYS A 8 5.30 4.50 7.76
N ALA A 9 5.01 3.20 7.91
CA ALA A 9 4.14 2.47 7.00
C ALA A 9 2.74 2.35 7.61
N ILE A 10 1.75 3.05 7.05
CA ILE A 10 0.37 3.02 7.51
C ILE A 10 -0.32 1.81 6.91
N VAL A 11 -0.74 0.88 7.77
CA VAL A 11 -1.37 -0.37 7.34
C VAL A 11 -2.88 -0.26 7.47
N LEU A 12 -3.60 -0.37 6.36
CA LEU A 12 -5.04 -0.60 6.34
C LEU A 12 -5.30 -2.07 6.62
N THR A 13 -5.75 -2.35 7.84
CA THR A 13 -6.07 -3.68 8.36
C THR A 13 -7.02 -3.55 9.54
N CYS A 14 -7.58 -4.67 9.99
CA CYS A 14 -8.19 -4.82 11.31
C CYS A 14 -7.83 -6.18 11.90
N ASP A 15 -8.28 -6.45 13.12
CA ASP A 15 -7.96 -7.68 13.86
C ASP A 15 -8.28 -8.97 13.09
N ARG A 16 -9.38 -8.98 12.32
CA ARG A 16 -9.78 -10.12 11.48
C ARG A 16 -8.69 -10.55 10.49
N TYR A 17 -7.86 -9.61 10.04
CA TYR A 17 -6.82 -9.83 9.04
C TYR A 17 -5.41 -9.88 9.63
N ARG A 18 -5.26 -9.98 10.96
CA ARG A 18 -3.96 -9.98 11.65
C ARG A 18 -2.96 -10.99 11.07
N ALA A 19 -3.40 -12.20 10.73
CA ALA A 19 -2.52 -13.22 10.13
C ALA A 19 -1.99 -12.79 8.76
N ILE A 20 -2.86 -12.17 7.94
CA ILE A 20 -2.49 -11.61 6.63
C ILE A 20 -1.52 -10.44 6.81
N THR A 21 -1.78 -9.53 7.76
CA THR A 21 -0.87 -8.42 8.06
C THR A 21 0.49 -8.90 8.55
N ARG A 22 0.54 -9.95 9.39
CA ARG A 22 1.82 -10.58 9.79
C ARG A 22 2.58 -11.14 8.58
N HIS A 23 1.88 -11.77 7.64
CA HIS A 23 2.48 -12.29 6.41
C HIS A 23 2.98 -11.17 5.49
N LEU A 24 2.21 -10.10 5.29
CA LEU A 24 2.63 -8.91 4.55
C LEU A 24 3.97 -8.38 5.09
N ILE A 25 4.08 -8.23 6.41
CA ILE A 25 5.30 -7.74 7.07
C ILE A 25 6.45 -8.75 6.89
N TYR A 26 6.18 -10.04 7.12
CA TYR A 26 7.14 -11.11 6.89
C TYR A 26 7.71 -11.10 5.46
N GLN A 27 6.89 -10.85 4.45
CA GLN A 27 7.36 -10.80 3.06
C GLN A 27 8.29 -9.62 2.80
N TYR A 28 8.04 -8.46 3.41
CA TYR A 28 9.00 -7.36 3.36
C TYR A 28 10.30 -7.69 4.08
N ASP A 29 10.24 -8.26 5.29
CA ASP A 29 11.45 -8.66 6.03
C ASP A 29 12.27 -9.72 5.27
N ARG A 30 11.60 -10.65 4.59
CA ARG A 30 12.23 -11.71 3.78
C ARG A 30 12.87 -11.17 2.50
N LEU A 31 12.16 -10.34 1.74
CA LEU A 31 12.61 -9.82 0.45
C LEU A 31 13.57 -8.62 0.59
N TRP A 32 13.40 -7.83 1.66
CA TRP A 32 14.14 -6.60 1.89
C TRP A 32 14.48 -6.42 3.38
N PRO A 33 15.41 -7.21 3.95
CA PRO A 33 15.68 -7.22 5.40
C PRO A 33 16.04 -5.86 6.03
N ASP A 34 16.67 -4.98 5.24
CA ASP A 34 17.08 -3.64 5.64
C ASP A 34 16.11 -2.54 5.18
N HIS A 35 14.88 -2.87 4.79
CA HIS A 35 13.87 -1.89 4.36
C HIS A 35 13.70 -0.76 5.39
N PRO A 36 13.29 0.45 4.98
CA PRO A 36 13.20 1.59 5.91
C PRO A 36 11.92 1.60 6.75
N PHE A 37 10.96 0.71 6.48
CA PHE A 37 9.61 0.78 7.06
C PHE A 37 9.54 0.46 8.56
N ILE A 38 8.69 1.21 9.26
CA ILE A 38 8.09 0.87 10.55
C ILE A 38 6.59 0.72 10.32
N PHE A 39 6.05 -0.49 10.44
CA PHE A 39 4.64 -0.77 10.22
C PHE A 39 3.81 -0.30 11.42
N HIS A 40 2.93 0.67 11.18
CA HIS A 40 1.92 1.15 12.10
C HIS A 40 0.65 0.33 11.86
N VAL A 41 0.45 -0.66 12.73
CA VAL A 41 -0.61 -1.65 12.63
C VAL A 41 -1.73 -1.27 13.60
N PRO A 42 -2.90 -0.84 13.10
CA PRO A 42 -4.06 -0.61 13.96
C PRO A 42 -4.56 -1.93 14.55
N TYR A 43 -5.11 -1.88 15.76
CA TYR A 43 -5.84 -2.99 16.36
C TYR A 43 -7.01 -2.49 17.21
N GLN A 44 -7.99 -3.36 17.43
CA GLN A 44 -9.13 -3.09 18.31
C GLN A 44 -8.97 -3.84 19.64
N GLU A 45 -8.71 -5.15 19.56
CA GLU A 45 -8.57 -6.08 20.68
C GLU A 45 -7.25 -6.85 20.58
N LEU A 46 -6.82 -7.22 19.37
CA LEU A 46 -5.69 -8.11 19.11
C LEU A 46 -4.37 -7.38 18.87
N GLY A 47 -3.95 -6.60 19.87
CA GLY A 47 -2.66 -5.92 19.87
C GLY A 47 -1.45 -6.87 19.87
N GLY A 48 -0.27 -6.29 20.04
CA GLY A 48 0.97 -7.04 20.10
C GLY A 48 2.09 -6.26 20.76
N THR A 49 3.26 -6.89 20.84
CA THR A 49 4.46 -6.23 21.37
C THR A 49 5.10 -5.39 20.27
N ASP A 50 5.30 -4.11 20.56
CA ASP A 50 6.07 -3.21 19.71
C ASP A 50 7.49 -3.75 19.47
N THR A 51 7.98 -3.54 18.25
CA THR A 51 9.34 -3.87 17.86
C THR A 51 10.03 -2.66 17.23
N LYS A 52 11.28 -2.84 16.77
CA LYS A 52 11.97 -1.81 15.98
C LYS A 52 11.34 -1.55 14.61
N ARG A 53 10.47 -2.46 14.16
CA ARG A 53 9.86 -2.56 12.83
C ARG A 53 8.33 -2.47 12.85
N ILE A 54 7.69 -2.67 14.00
CA ILE A 54 6.24 -2.73 14.14
C ILE A 54 5.81 -1.90 15.34
N LYS A 55 4.76 -1.10 15.15
CA LYS A 55 4.07 -0.32 16.16
C LYS A 55 2.60 -0.69 16.14
N TYR A 56 2.11 -1.27 17.24
CA TYR A 56 0.70 -1.59 17.40
C TYR A 56 -0.02 -0.38 17.99
N ILE A 57 -1.07 0.09 17.32
CA ILE A 57 -1.78 1.31 17.70
C ILE A 57 -3.25 0.96 17.96
N PRO A 58 -3.76 1.13 19.19
CA PRO A 58 -5.20 0.99 19.44
C PRO A 58 -5.95 1.99 18.56
N SER A 59 -6.98 1.55 17.85
CA SER A 59 -7.69 2.39 16.88
C SER A 59 -9.19 2.10 16.88
N PRO A 60 -10.03 3.04 16.38
CA PRO A 60 -11.44 2.77 16.10
C PRO A 60 -11.64 1.53 15.21
N SER A 61 -12.85 0.98 15.16
CA SER A 61 -13.16 -0.18 14.32
C SER A 61 -13.60 0.19 12.90
N ASP A 62 -14.02 1.43 12.67
CA ASP A 62 -14.43 1.89 11.36
C ASP A 62 -13.21 2.27 10.51
N ILE A 63 -13.31 2.04 9.20
CA ILE A 63 -12.18 2.19 8.27
C ILE A 63 -11.65 3.63 8.24
N LYS A 64 -12.55 4.62 8.17
CA LYS A 64 -12.17 6.04 8.08
C LYS A 64 -11.51 6.52 9.37
N GLY A 65 -12.17 6.28 10.50
CA GLY A 65 -11.69 6.61 11.83
C GLY A 65 -10.35 5.96 12.14
N THR A 66 -10.14 4.70 11.74
CA THR A 66 -8.85 4.01 11.86
C THR A 66 -7.74 4.77 11.13
N ILE A 67 -7.91 5.03 9.83
CA ILE A 67 -6.84 5.65 9.04
C ILE A 67 -6.58 7.08 9.50
N LEU A 68 -7.62 7.87 9.78
CA LEU A 68 -7.44 9.23 10.30
C LEU A 68 -6.77 9.23 11.67
N HIS A 69 -7.08 8.25 12.54
CA HIS A 69 -6.42 8.10 13.84
C HIS A 69 -4.91 7.80 13.70
N LEU A 70 -4.54 6.89 12.80
CA LEU A 70 -3.13 6.58 12.51
C LEU A 70 -2.34 7.78 11.95
N LEU A 71 -3.05 8.72 11.32
CA LEU A 71 -2.47 9.92 10.72
C LEU A 71 -2.48 11.13 11.68
N THR A 72 -3.11 11.08 12.85
CA THR A 72 -3.31 12.26 13.73
C THR A 72 -1.99 12.98 14.05
N GLU A 73 -0.94 12.24 14.39
CA GLU A 73 0.37 12.77 14.80
C GLU A 73 1.41 12.75 13.66
N ILE A 74 0.95 12.69 12.41
CA ILE A 74 1.81 12.67 11.23
C ILE A 74 1.62 13.99 10.48
N ASP A 75 2.71 14.74 10.31
CA ASP A 75 2.70 15.98 9.55
C ASP A 75 2.25 15.71 8.10
N ASP A 76 1.48 16.63 7.52
CA ASP A 76 0.91 16.50 6.19
C ASP A 76 1.97 16.35 5.09
N GLU A 77 3.15 16.94 5.30
CA GLU A 77 4.31 16.78 4.43
C GLU A 77 5.18 15.58 4.83
N GLU A 78 4.92 14.87 5.93
CA GLU A 78 5.69 13.65 6.22
C GLU A 78 5.44 12.57 5.15
N TRP A 79 6.52 11.94 4.67
CA TRP A 79 6.42 10.80 3.77
C TRP A 79 6.06 9.54 4.55
N ILE A 80 4.98 8.91 4.15
CA ILE A 80 4.51 7.62 4.64
C ILE A 80 4.56 6.57 3.55
N TYR A 81 4.60 5.31 3.97
CA TYR A 81 4.40 4.18 3.08
C TYR A 81 3.00 3.62 3.29
N TRP A 82 2.14 3.71 2.29
CA TRP A 82 0.77 3.23 2.36
C TRP A 82 0.73 1.73 2.05
N CYS A 83 0.18 0.93 2.96
CA CYS A 83 0.04 -0.52 2.83
C CYS A 83 -1.41 -0.95 3.05
N VAL A 84 -1.90 -1.86 2.21
CA VAL A 84 -3.21 -2.50 2.41
C VAL A 84 -2.93 -3.98 2.63
N ASP A 85 -3.49 -4.56 3.69
CA ASP A 85 -3.29 -5.97 4.04
C ASP A 85 -3.69 -6.95 2.92
N ASP A 86 -4.55 -6.53 2.01
CA ASP A 86 -4.96 -7.27 0.82
C ASP A 86 -3.83 -7.50 -0.22
N LYS A 87 -2.60 -7.01 0.00
CA LYS A 87 -1.46 -7.21 -0.89
C LYS A 87 -0.18 -7.54 -0.13
N TYR A 88 0.71 -8.30 -0.75
CA TYR A 88 2.05 -8.58 -0.21
C TYR A 88 3.07 -8.66 -1.33
N PRO A 89 4.34 -8.27 -1.10
CA PRO A 89 5.36 -8.38 -2.14
C PRO A 89 5.74 -9.84 -2.39
N ILE A 90 5.82 -10.23 -3.66
CA ILE A 90 6.34 -11.53 -4.12
C ILE A 90 7.75 -11.35 -4.67
N GLU A 91 7.96 -10.32 -5.49
CA GLU A 91 9.26 -9.96 -6.06
C GLU A 91 9.49 -8.46 -5.96
N LEU A 92 10.66 -8.07 -5.46
CA LEU A 92 11.10 -6.69 -5.31
C LEU A 92 12.59 -6.57 -5.66
N PRO A 93 12.96 -5.94 -6.79
CA PRO A 93 14.35 -5.52 -7.02
C PRO A 93 14.71 -4.37 -6.07
N THR A 94 15.11 -4.72 -4.83
CA THR A 94 15.21 -3.81 -3.68
C THR A 94 16.10 -2.60 -3.94
N ASP A 95 17.25 -2.76 -4.58
CA ASP A 95 18.14 -1.64 -4.93
C ASP A 95 17.47 -0.60 -5.85
N ARG A 96 16.68 -1.08 -6.82
CA ARG A 96 15.93 -0.22 -7.74
C ARG A 96 14.77 0.45 -7.01
N VAL A 97 14.00 -0.30 -6.24
CA VAL A 97 12.89 0.24 -5.43
C VAL A 97 13.40 1.30 -4.45
N ALA A 98 14.50 1.04 -3.76
CA ALA A 98 15.13 1.98 -2.85
C ALA A 98 15.52 3.28 -3.57
N THR A 99 16.17 3.17 -4.73
CA THR A 99 16.56 4.33 -5.54
C THR A 99 15.36 5.14 -6.00
N LEU A 100 14.29 4.48 -6.46
CA LEU A 100 13.07 5.12 -6.94
C LEU A 100 12.33 5.86 -5.82
N ILE A 101 12.14 5.21 -4.66
CA ILE A 101 11.53 5.84 -3.47
C ILE A 101 12.36 7.04 -3.03
N SER A 102 13.69 6.88 -2.94
CA SER A 102 14.60 7.94 -2.54
C SER A 102 14.55 9.14 -3.49
N HIS A 103 14.44 8.90 -4.80
CA HIS A 103 14.26 9.95 -5.80
C HIS A 103 12.91 10.65 -5.64
N ALA A 104 11.81 9.88 -5.53
CA ALA A 104 10.47 10.43 -5.36
C ALA A 104 10.38 11.35 -4.13
N MET A 105 10.95 10.92 -3.00
CA MET A 105 10.93 11.70 -1.75
C MET A 105 11.68 13.04 -1.83
N ARG A 106 12.66 13.16 -2.73
CA ARG A 106 13.43 14.40 -2.97
C ARG A 106 12.88 15.23 -4.13
N SER A 107 11.87 14.72 -4.84
CA SER A 107 11.29 15.41 -5.98
C SER A 107 10.25 16.44 -5.48
N PRO A 108 10.41 17.74 -5.77
CA PRO A 108 9.54 18.79 -5.20
C PRO A 108 8.09 18.74 -5.71
N ASN A 109 7.84 17.96 -6.75
CA ASN A 109 6.59 17.93 -7.52
C ASN A 109 5.90 16.56 -7.44
N VAL A 110 6.26 15.74 -6.45
CA VAL A 110 5.72 14.40 -6.26
C VAL A 110 5.17 14.32 -4.84
N ASP A 111 3.90 13.93 -4.72
CA ASP A 111 3.23 13.71 -3.44
C ASP A 111 2.86 12.24 -3.24
N GLY A 112 2.97 11.42 -4.29
CA GLY A 112 2.85 9.97 -4.18
C GLY A 112 3.45 9.26 -5.37
N PHE A 113 3.99 8.07 -5.12
CA PHE A 113 4.75 7.34 -6.11
C PHE A 113 4.59 5.82 -5.95
N LEU A 114 4.07 5.20 -7.01
CA LEU A 114 3.86 3.77 -7.15
C LEU A 114 4.86 3.20 -8.17
N PHE A 115 5.58 2.14 -7.80
CA PHE A 115 6.55 1.47 -8.68
C PHE A 115 6.00 0.19 -9.33
N CYS A 116 4.66 0.03 -9.36
CA CYS A 116 3.95 -1.11 -9.95
C CYS A 116 2.69 -0.64 -10.69
N ARG A 117 2.77 -0.59 -12.03
CA ARG A 117 1.68 -0.25 -12.95
C ARG A 117 0.91 -1.49 -13.37
N CYS A 118 -0.40 -1.49 -13.13
CA CYS A 118 -1.29 -2.60 -13.43
C CYS A 118 -2.76 -2.14 -13.57
N ARG A 119 -3.64 -3.06 -13.97
CA ARG A 119 -5.10 -2.82 -14.06
C ARG A 119 -5.43 -1.58 -14.90
N ALA A 120 -6.29 -0.69 -14.41
CA ALA A 120 -6.84 0.46 -15.14
C ALA A 120 -5.76 1.39 -15.73
N THR A 121 -4.59 1.51 -15.10
CA THR A 121 -3.49 2.32 -15.67
C THR A 121 -2.79 1.66 -16.86
N LEU A 122 -3.02 0.37 -17.10
CA LEU A 122 -2.65 -0.35 -18.32
C LEU A 122 -3.82 -0.48 -19.30
N SER A 123 -5.01 -0.85 -18.83
CA SER A 123 -6.16 -1.12 -19.69
C SER A 123 -6.86 0.15 -20.20
N ASN A 124 -6.91 1.21 -19.38
CA ASN A 124 -7.61 2.46 -19.68
C ASN A 124 -6.74 3.71 -19.40
N PRO A 125 -5.48 3.79 -19.89
CA PRO A 125 -4.52 4.82 -19.52
C PRO A 125 -4.99 6.23 -19.85
N TRP A 126 -5.80 6.40 -20.90
CA TRP A 126 -6.33 7.71 -21.28
C TRP A 126 -7.21 8.34 -20.19
N PHE A 127 -7.99 7.52 -19.46
CA PHE A 127 -8.83 7.99 -18.36
C PHE A 127 -8.04 8.18 -17.06
N THR A 128 -7.02 7.34 -16.83
CA THR A 128 -6.33 7.29 -15.53
C THR A 128 -5.03 8.09 -15.48
N LEU A 129 -4.42 8.41 -16.62
CA LEU A 129 -3.09 9.04 -16.70
C LEU A 129 -3.12 10.31 -17.55
N HIS A 130 -2.31 11.29 -17.16
CA HIS A 130 -1.97 12.41 -18.02
C HIS A 130 -1.06 11.92 -19.16
N PRO A 131 -1.16 12.52 -20.37
CA PRO A 131 -0.36 12.11 -21.51
C PRO A 131 1.12 12.47 -21.39
N HIS A 132 1.45 13.43 -20.52
CA HIS A 132 2.83 13.87 -20.31
C HIS A 132 3.65 12.80 -19.57
N LYS A 133 4.86 12.58 -20.04
CA LYS A 133 5.83 11.65 -19.47
C LYS A 133 6.97 12.44 -18.84
N THR A 134 7.20 12.23 -17.55
CA THR A 134 8.34 12.81 -16.84
C THR A 134 9.45 11.78 -16.76
N LYS A 135 10.69 12.15 -17.07
CA LYS A 135 11.86 11.27 -16.87
C LYS A 135 12.62 11.68 -15.61
N ASN A 136 12.99 10.72 -14.79
CA ASN A 136 13.88 10.96 -13.66
C ASN A 136 15.35 11.07 -14.12
N LEU A 137 16.26 11.37 -13.19
CA LEU A 137 17.70 11.47 -13.46
C LEU A 137 18.36 10.16 -13.93
N PHE A 138 17.69 9.03 -13.75
CA PHE A 138 18.15 7.69 -14.13
C PHE A 138 17.53 7.19 -15.45
N GLY A 139 16.70 8.02 -16.10
CA GLY A 139 16.00 7.69 -17.34
C GLY A 139 14.71 6.88 -17.16
N ASP A 140 14.28 6.59 -15.93
CA ASP A 140 12.98 5.96 -15.70
C ASP A 140 11.85 6.95 -15.99
N VAL A 141 10.79 6.44 -16.61
CA VAL A 141 9.61 7.23 -17.00
C VAL A 141 8.54 7.14 -15.92
N TYR A 142 8.08 8.31 -15.45
CA TYR A 142 6.97 8.47 -14.52
C TYR A 142 5.75 9.03 -15.25
N LEU A 143 4.59 8.47 -14.94
CA LEU A 143 3.29 8.81 -15.52
C LEU A 143 2.40 9.38 -14.41
N GLU A 144 1.94 10.61 -14.57
CA GLU A 144 1.08 11.26 -13.58
C GLU A 144 -0.35 10.71 -13.67
N ARG A 145 -0.92 10.37 -12.52
CA ARG A 145 -2.29 9.85 -12.38
C ARG A 145 -3.29 11.01 -12.30
N LYS A 146 -4.34 10.91 -13.10
CA LYS A 146 -5.51 11.80 -13.08
C LYS A 146 -6.41 11.53 -11.88
N THR A 147 -6.52 10.28 -11.49
CA THR A 147 -7.51 9.78 -10.52
C THR A 147 -6.83 9.01 -9.39
N TRP A 148 -7.63 8.49 -8.45
CA TRP A 148 -7.20 7.57 -7.40
C TRP A 148 -6.95 6.13 -7.87
N SER A 149 -6.87 5.89 -9.19
CA SER A 149 -6.56 4.56 -9.71
C SER A 149 -5.29 4.00 -9.08
N GLN A 150 -5.36 2.74 -8.63
CA GLN A 150 -4.30 2.03 -7.91
C GLN A 150 -3.88 2.65 -6.56
N ILE A 151 -4.72 3.47 -5.93
CA ILE A 151 -4.42 3.98 -4.58
C ILE A 151 -4.30 2.86 -3.53
N TRP A 152 -4.97 1.72 -3.73
CA TRP A 152 -4.90 0.55 -2.85
C TRP A 152 -3.69 -0.38 -3.08
N ILE A 153 -2.68 0.07 -3.83
CA ILE A 153 -1.41 -0.68 -3.99
C ILE A 153 -0.36 -0.03 -3.09
N HIS A 154 0.58 -0.85 -2.60
CA HIS A 154 1.68 -0.39 -1.77
C HIS A 154 2.51 0.69 -2.47
N GLN A 155 2.62 1.86 -1.85
CA GLN A 155 3.27 3.02 -2.46
C GLN A 155 3.70 4.05 -1.42
N ILE A 156 4.69 4.87 -1.77
CA ILE A 156 5.11 6.00 -0.92
C ILE A 156 4.24 7.21 -1.24
N MET A 157 3.82 7.98 -0.23
CA MET A 157 3.08 9.24 -0.42
C MET A 157 3.26 10.18 0.76
N ARG A 158 2.97 11.47 0.56
CA ARG A 158 2.81 12.46 1.64
C ARG A 158 1.54 12.15 2.42
N ALA A 159 1.56 12.35 3.73
CA ALA A 159 0.42 12.05 4.60
C ALA A 159 -0.85 12.83 4.19
N LYS A 160 -0.71 14.07 3.71
CA LYS A 160 -1.84 14.90 3.22
C LYS A 160 -2.68 14.22 2.15
N VAL A 161 -2.06 13.43 1.28
CA VAL A 161 -2.76 12.72 0.19
C VAL A 161 -3.77 11.73 0.78
N LEU A 162 -3.30 10.93 1.73
CA LEU A 162 -4.11 9.91 2.39
C LEU A 162 -5.15 10.55 3.31
N ARG A 163 -4.75 11.58 4.07
CA ARG A 163 -5.65 12.34 4.94
C ARG A 163 -6.79 12.95 4.14
N HIS A 164 -6.49 13.62 3.02
CA HIS A 164 -7.50 14.20 2.14
C HIS A 164 -8.50 13.15 1.65
N LEU A 165 -8.01 12.02 1.14
CA LEU A 165 -8.89 10.97 0.65
C LEU A 165 -9.84 10.49 1.76
N PHE A 166 -9.31 10.14 2.93
CA PHE A 166 -10.12 9.59 4.02
C PHE A 166 -11.03 10.62 4.70
N THR A 167 -10.62 11.88 4.80
CA THR A 167 -11.49 12.95 5.32
C THR A 167 -12.74 13.14 4.47
N HIS A 168 -12.62 12.99 3.14
CA HIS A 168 -13.71 13.21 2.19
C HIS A 168 -14.51 11.95 1.84
N LEU A 169 -14.05 10.76 2.25
CA LEU A 169 -14.89 9.55 2.21
C LEU A 169 -16.08 9.68 3.18
N PRO A 170 -17.21 8.99 2.92
CA PRO A 170 -18.34 8.99 3.85
C PRO A 170 -17.95 8.42 5.21
N ASP A 171 -18.63 8.86 6.26
CA ASP A 171 -18.36 8.38 7.63
C ASP A 171 -18.62 6.89 7.79
N HIS A 172 -19.62 6.36 7.07
CA HIS A 172 -19.88 4.93 7.02
C HIS A 172 -19.37 4.32 5.71
N ILE A 173 -18.33 3.50 5.81
CA ILE A 173 -17.80 2.68 4.72
C ILE A 173 -18.22 1.22 5.00
N PRO A 174 -19.16 0.65 4.22
CA PRO A 174 -19.75 -0.66 4.56
C PRO A 174 -18.78 -1.83 4.39
N SER A 175 -17.77 -1.69 3.53
CA SER A 175 -16.71 -2.68 3.34
C SER A 175 -15.49 -2.08 2.65
N ALA A 176 -14.33 -2.73 2.76
CA ALA A 176 -13.13 -2.34 2.01
C ALA A 176 -13.37 -2.31 0.49
N LYS A 177 -14.18 -3.25 -0.04
CA LYS A 177 -14.53 -3.31 -1.47
C LYS A 177 -15.35 -2.09 -1.93
N ALA A 178 -16.17 -1.51 -1.06
CA ALA A 178 -16.96 -0.33 -1.40
C ALA A 178 -16.07 0.91 -1.66
N MET A 179 -14.87 0.96 -1.07
CA MET A 179 -13.95 2.07 -1.28
C MET A 179 -13.46 2.19 -2.73
N ASP A 180 -13.52 1.11 -3.52
CA ASP A 180 -13.18 1.17 -4.95
C ASP A 180 -14.04 2.16 -5.72
N ASP A 181 -15.33 2.25 -5.37
CA ASP A 181 -16.28 3.13 -6.03
C ASP A 181 -16.30 4.49 -5.31
N LEU A 182 -16.35 4.48 -3.97
CA LEU A 182 -16.40 5.70 -3.16
C LEU A 182 -15.20 6.64 -3.38
N LYS A 183 -14.01 6.10 -3.66
CA LYS A 183 -12.84 6.95 -3.93
C LYS A 183 -13.04 7.82 -5.18
N ASP A 184 -13.84 7.38 -6.15
CA ASP A 184 -14.02 8.10 -7.41
C ASP A 184 -14.96 9.31 -7.25
N ASP A 185 -15.76 9.34 -6.17
CA ASP A 185 -16.55 10.51 -5.76
C ASP A 185 -15.71 11.58 -5.04
N VAL A 186 -14.50 11.25 -4.59
CA VAL A 186 -13.60 12.19 -3.94
C VAL A 186 -12.77 12.92 -5.01
N PRO A 187 -12.88 14.25 -5.16
CA PRO A 187 -12.06 14.98 -6.12
C PRO A 187 -10.59 14.93 -5.71
N LYS A 188 -9.73 14.47 -6.63
CA LYS A 188 -8.27 14.54 -6.44
C LYS A 188 -7.80 15.97 -6.67
N LEU A 189 -7.21 16.58 -5.64
CA LEU A 189 -6.65 17.92 -5.76
C LEU A 189 -5.51 17.96 -6.80
N PRO A 190 -5.36 19.05 -7.57
CA PRO A 190 -4.26 19.22 -8.53
C PRO A 190 -2.87 19.08 -7.88
N GLU A 191 -2.72 19.58 -6.65
CA GLU A 191 -1.50 19.52 -5.85
C GLU A 191 -1.23 18.14 -5.24
N HIS A 192 -2.16 17.19 -5.28
CA HIS A 192 -1.89 15.79 -4.90
C HIS A 192 -1.32 15.04 -6.09
N ARG A 193 -0.03 15.29 -6.39
CA ARG A 193 0.61 14.80 -7.61
C ARG A 193 1.10 13.37 -7.44
N LEU A 194 0.32 12.45 -7.98
CA LEU A 194 0.51 11.01 -7.85
C LEU A 194 1.12 10.43 -9.12
N PHE A 195 2.23 9.72 -9.01
CA PHE A 195 2.93 9.13 -10.14
C PHE A 195 2.98 7.61 -10.06
N VAL A 196 3.07 6.98 -11.22
CA VAL A 196 3.40 5.56 -11.37
C VAL A 196 4.54 5.40 -12.38
N THR A 197 5.42 4.43 -12.19
CA THR A 197 6.43 4.10 -13.20
C THR A 197 5.80 3.51 -14.46
N GLU A 198 6.39 3.77 -15.63
CA GLU A 198 5.93 3.16 -16.88
C GLU A 198 6.16 1.64 -16.90
N LYS A 199 7.30 1.20 -16.37
CA LYS A 199 7.68 -0.21 -16.15
C LYS A 199 7.41 -0.61 -14.71
N ASN A 200 7.26 -1.91 -14.44
CA ASN A 200 7.10 -2.40 -13.08
C ASN A 200 8.45 -2.68 -12.43
N PHE A 201 8.54 -2.40 -11.15
CA PHE A 201 9.65 -2.74 -10.28
C PHE A 201 9.15 -3.44 -9.01
N ALA A 202 8.01 -4.13 -9.12
CA ALA A 202 7.49 -5.03 -8.11
C ALA A 202 6.48 -6.00 -8.73
N VAL A 203 6.39 -7.18 -8.13
CA VAL A 203 5.27 -8.09 -8.25
C VAL A 203 4.64 -8.23 -6.88
N PHE A 204 3.35 -7.95 -6.77
CA PHE A 204 2.57 -8.16 -5.55
C PHE A 204 1.61 -9.34 -5.73
N GLY A 205 1.39 -10.11 -4.68
CA GLY A 205 0.25 -11.02 -4.58
C GLY A 205 -0.95 -10.29 -4.00
N GLU A 206 -2.16 -10.71 -4.34
CA GLU A 206 -3.36 -10.32 -3.61
C GLU A 206 -3.65 -11.36 -2.52
N SER A 207 -3.87 -10.89 -1.29
CA SER A 207 -4.09 -11.75 -0.13
C SER A 207 -5.49 -12.36 -0.15
N THR A 208 -6.50 -11.60 -0.59
CA THR A 208 -7.89 -12.04 -0.63
C THR A 208 -8.59 -11.65 -1.93
N ARG A 209 -9.62 -12.40 -2.32
CA ARG A 209 -10.56 -12.02 -3.36
C ARG A 209 -11.98 -12.34 -2.92
N LYS A 210 -12.86 -11.33 -2.96
CA LYS A 210 -14.24 -11.42 -2.45
C LYS A 210 -14.37 -11.90 -0.99
N GLY A 211 -13.33 -11.64 -0.18
CA GLY A 211 -13.30 -12.03 1.24
C GLY A 211 -12.64 -13.38 1.51
N ASP A 212 -12.36 -14.19 0.48
CA ASP A 212 -11.67 -15.47 0.62
C ASP A 212 -10.16 -15.32 0.35
N ILE A 213 -9.33 -16.07 1.08
CA ILE A 213 -7.87 -16.08 0.85
C ILE A 213 -7.55 -16.67 -0.53
N THR A 214 -6.62 -16.05 -1.25
CA THR A 214 -6.14 -16.56 -2.56
C THR A 214 -5.24 -17.78 -2.36
N GLN A 215 -5.12 -18.63 -3.39
CA GLN A 215 -4.26 -19.81 -3.34
C GLN A 215 -2.79 -19.44 -3.09
N ASN A 216 -2.27 -18.45 -3.82
CA ASN A 216 -0.88 -18.00 -3.65
C ASN A 216 -0.61 -17.41 -2.27
N CYS A 217 -1.56 -16.68 -1.68
CA CYS A 217 -1.41 -16.16 -0.32
C CYS A 217 -1.40 -17.28 0.70
N TYR A 218 -2.37 -18.20 0.61
CA TYR A 218 -2.48 -19.35 1.51
C TYR A 218 -1.19 -20.18 1.54
N GLU A 219 -0.69 -20.58 0.37
CA GLU A 219 0.55 -21.35 0.25
C GLU A 219 1.74 -20.62 0.87
N SER A 220 1.86 -19.32 0.60
CA SER A 220 2.93 -18.49 1.13
C SER A 220 2.86 -18.30 2.65
N ILE A 221 1.65 -18.22 3.22
CA ILE A 221 1.45 -18.14 4.67
C ILE A 221 1.82 -19.44 5.36
N VAL A 222 1.40 -20.58 4.78
CA VAL A 222 1.73 -21.92 5.28
C VAL A 222 3.24 -22.16 5.25
N GLU A 223 3.90 -21.81 4.15
CA GLU A 223 5.36 -21.91 4.02
C GLU A 223 6.09 -21.04 5.06
N ALA A 224 5.55 -19.87 5.36
CA ALA A 224 6.08 -18.98 6.41
C ALA A 224 5.85 -19.49 7.85
N GLY A 225 5.09 -20.59 8.02
CA GLY A 225 4.75 -21.12 9.35
C GLY A 225 3.83 -20.21 10.16
N ILE A 226 3.06 -19.34 9.49
CA ILE A 226 2.10 -18.44 10.14
C ILE A 226 0.75 -19.15 10.26
N GLU A 227 0.22 -19.22 11.48
CA GLU A 227 -1.08 -19.82 11.73
C GLU A 227 -2.22 -18.97 11.13
N LEU A 228 -3.12 -19.63 10.41
CA LEU A 228 -4.30 -19.03 9.81
C LEU A 228 -5.54 -19.22 10.69
N PRO A 229 -6.38 -18.19 10.85
CA PRO A 229 -7.68 -18.35 11.51
C PRO A 229 -8.60 -19.24 10.68
N GLU A 230 -9.63 -19.81 11.33
CA GLU A 230 -10.56 -20.77 10.72
C GLU A 230 -11.14 -20.30 9.38
N TRP A 231 -11.53 -19.03 9.28
CA TRP A 231 -12.11 -18.44 8.07
C TRP A 231 -11.13 -18.26 6.90
N PHE A 232 -9.84 -18.53 7.08
CA PHE A 232 -8.83 -18.54 6.02
C PHE A 232 -8.16 -19.91 5.84
N GLN A 233 -8.69 -20.98 6.43
CA GLN A 233 -8.10 -22.32 6.27
C GLN A 233 -8.36 -22.94 4.90
N ARG A 234 -9.25 -22.38 4.08
CA ARG A 234 -9.59 -22.88 2.75
C ARG A 234 -9.36 -21.79 1.70
N PRO A 235 -8.36 -21.94 0.82
CA PRO A 235 -8.17 -20.99 -0.28
C PRO A 235 -9.25 -21.14 -1.36
N ASN A 236 -9.45 -20.07 -2.12
CA ASN A 236 -10.38 -20.04 -3.24
C ASN A 236 -9.85 -20.70 -4.54
N GLY A 237 -8.62 -21.22 -4.53
CA GLY A 237 -7.97 -21.87 -5.68
C GLY A 237 -7.40 -20.91 -6.73
N GLU A 238 -7.54 -19.59 -6.55
CA GLU A 238 -7.06 -18.61 -7.52
C GLU A 238 -5.65 -18.11 -7.19
N TYR A 239 -4.79 -18.04 -8.21
CA TYR A 239 -3.50 -17.36 -8.14
C TYR A 239 -3.65 -15.94 -8.67
N VAL A 240 -3.46 -14.95 -7.79
CA VAL A 240 -3.68 -13.54 -8.14
C VAL A 240 -2.44 -12.71 -7.84
N THR A 241 -1.85 -12.15 -8.91
CA THR A 241 -0.68 -11.29 -8.85
C THR A 241 -0.89 -9.97 -9.61
N LEU A 242 -0.15 -8.95 -9.21
CA LEU A 242 -0.14 -7.61 -9.76
C LEU A 242 1.28 -7.22 -10.17
N GLY A 243 1.42 -6.64 -11.36
CA GLY A 243 2.72 -6.30 -11.90
C GLY A 243 3.42 -7.49 -12.55
N LYS A 244 4.48 -7.18 -13.31
CA LYS A 244 5.37 -8.12 -13.98
C LYS A 244 6.67 -7.39 -14.29
N LEU A 245 7.81 -7.93 -13.84
CA LEU A 245 9.15 -7.39 -14.09
C LEU A 245 9.59 -7.59 -15.55
#